data_AF-A0A1Q7HWP6-F1
#
_entry.id   AF-A0A1Q7HWP6-F1
#
_cell.length_a   1.000
_cell.length_b   1.000
_cell.length_c   1.000
_cell.angle_alpha   90.00
_cell.angle_beta   90.00
_cell.angle_gamma   90.00
#
_symmetry.space_group_name_H-M   'P 1'
#
loop_
_entity.id
_entity.type
_entity.pdbx_description
1 polymer ?
#
loop_
_entity_poly.entity_id
_entity_poly.type
_entity_poly.pdbx_seq_one_letter_code
_entity_poly.pdbx_strand_id
1 'polypeptide(L)'
;MTRRQALAITFGAIVLGFVLAGAYYFLAPANTRLAPYTDADYIQTAVQSPAGQAFLAKYPDANRSVDRTAGVIVDLGVVRNGHALDLRLYVDAFADRVLESFAYCDQVQQLMDPVQYLQAERCLGS
;
A
#
# COMPACT_ATOMS: atom_id res chain seq x y z
N MET A 1 22.25 8.71 47.45
CA MET A 1 22.70 8.73 46.04
C MET A 1 23.35 10.08 45.77
N THR A 2 24.58 10.12 45.26
CA THR A 2 25.30 11.40 45.04
C THR A 2 24.95 11.99 43.67
N ARG A 3 25.08 13.32 43.52
CA ARG A 3 24.81 14.03 42.24
C ARG A 3 25.56 13.44 41.04
N ARG A 4 26.76 12.89 41.26
CA ARG A 4 27.58 12.20 40.24
C ARG A 4 26.98 10.86 39.82
N GLN A 5 26.43 10.08 40.77
CA GLN A 5 25.74 8.83 40.47
C GLN A 5 24.45 9.07 39.67
N ALA A 6 23.68 10.11 40.03
CA ALA A 6 22.48 10.47 39.28
C ALA A 6 22.80 10.86 37.83
N LEU A 7 23.83 11.70 37.61
CA LEU A 7 24.29 12.07 36.27
C LEU A 7 24.74 10.86 35.44
N ALA A 8 25.53 9.95 36.01
CA ALA A 8 26.00 8.76 35.30
C ALA A 8 24.85 7.85 34.87
N ILE A 9 23.82 7.69 35.72
CA ILE A 9 22.62 6.91 35.40
C ILE A 9 21.84 7.59 34.27
N THR A 10 21.66 8.92 34.32
CA THR A 10 20.95 9.66 33.27
C THR A 10 21.65 9.55 31.92
N PHE A 11 22.97 9.73 31.87
CA PHE A 11 23.73 9.56 30.63
C PHE A 11 23.67 8.12 30.12
N GLY A 12 23.80 7.13 31.00
CA GLY A 12 23.65 5.72 30.64
C GLY A 12 22.28 5.40 30.04
N ALA A 13 21.21 5.93 30.63
CA ALA A 13 19.84 5.74 30.13
C ALA A 13 19.63 6.39 28.75
N ILE A 14 20.18 7.59 28.53
CA ILE A 14 20.10 8.29 27.24
C ILE A 14 20.83 7.47 26.16
N VAL A 15 22.06 7.04 26.42
CA VAL A 15 22.85 6.24 25.48
C VAL A 15 22.13 4.93 25.16
N LEU A 16 21.61 4.24 26.18
CA LEU A 16 20.85 3.01 26.00
C LEU A 16 19.58 3.24 25.16
N GLY A 17 18.88 4.35 25.37
CA GLY A 17 17.73 4.74 24.57
C GLY A 17 18.07 4.92 23.09
N PHE A 18 19.17 5.62 22.78
CA PHE A 18 19.64 5.77 21.39
C PHE A 18 20.07 4.44 20.76
N VAL A 19 20.74 3.57 21.52
CA VAL A 19 21.14 2.24 21.04
C VAL A 19 19.92 1.38 20.72
N LEU A 20 18.91 1.37 21.60
CA LEU A 20 17.67 0.61 21.39
C LEU A 20 16.86 1.16 20.21
N ALA A 21 16.74 2.49 20.09
CA ALA A 21 16.05 3.13 18.96
C ALA A 21 16.77 2.86 17.63
N GLY A 22 18.11 2.92 17.60
CA GLY A 22 18.90 2.57 16.44
C GLY A 22 18.76 1.09 16.07
N ALA A 23 18.86 0.19 17.04
CA ALA A 23 18.67 -1.25 16.82
C ALA A 23 17.27 -1.55 16.27
N TYR A 24 16.22 -0.94 16.81
CA TYR A 24 14.87 -1.04 16.27
C TYR A 24 14.81 -0.53 14.82
N TYR A 25 15.39 0.63 14.53
CA TYR A 25 15.43 1.17 13.19
C TYR A 25 16.15 0.25 12.19
N PHE A 26 17.23 -0.45 12.57
CA PHE A 26 17.94 -1.33 11.65
C PHE A 26 17.33 -2.73 11.55
N LEU A 27 16.82 -3.28 12.66
CA LEU A 27 16.31 -4.66 12.76
C LEU A 27 14.83 -4.78 12.39
N ALA A 28 14.04 -3.71 12.49
CA ALA A 28 12.64 -3.75 12.07
C ALA A 28 12.58 -3.97 10.55
N PRO A 29 11.76 -4.91 10.05
CA PRO A 29 11.48 -5.04 8.62
C PRO A 29 11.08 -3.69 8.04
N ALA A 30 11.57 -3.34 6.84
CA ALA A 30 11.23 -2.06 6.20
C ALA A 30 9.71 -1.79 6.15
N ASN A 31 8.95 -2.88 6.05
CA ASN A 31 7.50 -2.90 5.88
C ASN A 31 6.73 -2.47 7.15
N THR A 32 7.33 -2.60 8.34
CA THR A 32 6.67 -2.29 9.63
C THR A 32 7.11 -0.96 10.23
N ARG A 33 8.00 -0.20 9.55
CA ARG A 33 8.61 0.98 10.19
C ARG A 33 7.65 2.15 10.42
N LEU A 34 6.51 2.20 9.72
CA LEU A 34 5.55 3.30 9.87
C LEU A 34 4.08 2.89 9.64
N ALA A 35 3.77 1.89 8.81
CA ALA A 35 2.39 1.57 8.44
C ALA A 35 1.86 0.36 9.24
N PRO A 36 0.78 0.49 10.05
CA PRO A 36 0.34 -0.57 10.97
C PRO A 36 -0.29 -1.80 10.30
N TYR A 37 -0.65 -1.73 9.02
CA TYR A 37 -1.35 -2.81 8.31
C TYR A 37 -0.42 -3.64 7.41
N THR A 38 -0.79 -4.91 7.23
CA THR A 38 -0.12 -5.85 6.33
C THR A 38 -0.55 -5.64 4.89
N ASP A 39 0.19 -6.23 3.93
CA ASP A 39 -0.21 -6.19 2.51
C ASP A 39 -1.57 -6.87 2.27
N ALA A 40 -1.86 -7.93 3.03
CA ALA A 40 -3.15 -8.61 2.95
C ALA A 40 -4.31 -7.71 3.39
N ASP A 41 -4.09 -6.91 4.44
CA ASP A 41 -5.09 -5.95 4.92
C ASP A 41 -5.35 -4.86 3.87
N TYR A 42 -4.30 -4.28 3.29
CA TYR A 42 -4.46 -3.27 2.24
C TYR A 42 -5.15 -3.82 0.99
N ILE A 43 -4.79 -5.05 0.57
CA ILE A 43 -5.50 -5.73 -0.50
C ILE A 43 -6.98 -5.87 -0.14
N GLN A 44 -7.30 -6.31 1.08
CA GLN A 44 -8.67 -6.48 1.54
C GLN A 44 -9.46 -5.16 1.47
N THR A 45 -8.88 -4.07 1.95
CA THR A 45 -9.46 -2.72 1.86
C THR A 45 -9.67 -2.28 0.42
N ALA A 46 -8.68 -2.49 -0.44
CA ALA A 46 -8.77 -2.13 -1.85
C ALA A 46 -9.85 -2.92 -2.59
N VAL A 47 -9.96 -4.23 -2.37
CA VAL A 47 -10.99 -5.07 -3.01
C VAL A 47 -12.40 -4.80 -2.49
N GLN A 48 -12.53 -4.26 -1.27
CA GLN A 48 -13.81 -3.85 -0.71
C GLN A 48 -14.28 -2.47 -1.20
N SER A 49 -13.41 -1.68 -1.82
CA SER A 49 -13.80 -0.40 -2.42
C SER A 49 -14.74 -0.59 -3.62
N PRO A 50 -15.55 0.43 -3.98
CA PRO A 50 -16.45 0.34 -5.13
C PRO A 50 -15.74 -0.03 -6.44
N ALA A 51 -14.56 0.55 -6.69
CA ALA A 51 -13.75 0.25 -7.88
C ALA A 51 -13.16 -1.17 -7.82
N GLY A 52 -12.63 -1.59 -6.67
CA GLY A 52 -12.08 -2.94 -6.49
C GLY A 52 -13.14 -4.03 -6.67
N GLN A 53 -14.33 -3.83 -6.11
CA GLN A 53 -15.47 -4.74 -6.28
C GLN A 53 -15.90 -4.81 -7.75
N ALA A 54 -16.05 -3.67 -8.42
CA ALA A 54 -16.42 -3.61 -9.84
C ALA A 54 -15.39 -4.33 -10.73
N PHE A 55 -14.10 -4.16 -10.44
CA PHE A 55 -13.02 -4.81 -11.18
C PHE A 55 -13.05 -6.33 -11.01
N LEU A 56 -13.10 -6.81 -9.77
CA LEU A 56 -13.08 -8.25 -9.50
C LEU A 56 -14.37 -8.97 -9.88
N ALA A 57 -15.50 -8.26 -9.94
CA ALA A 57 -16.72 -8.80 -10.51
C ALA A 57 -16.56 -9.12 -12.01
N LYS A 58 -15.80 -8.29 -12.74
CA LYS A 58 -15.53 -8.46 -14.17
C LYS A 58 -14.33 -9.39 -14.44
N TYR A 59 -13.29 -9.34 -13.60
CA TYR A 59 -12.04 -10.10 -13.71
C TYR A 59 -11.71 -10.80 -12.38
N PRO A 60 -12.37 -11.94 -12.08
CA PRO A 60 -12.17 -12.64 -10.81
C PRO A 60 -10.76 -13.24 -10.64
N ASP A 61 -10.08 -13.47 -11.77
CA ASP A 61 -8.73 -14.00 -11.91
C ASP A 61 -7.63 -12.94 -11.84
N ALA A 62 -7.97 -11.68 -11.57
CA ALA A 62 -6.99 -10.59 -11.51
C ALA A 62 -5.88 -10.86 -10.48
N ASN A 63 -4.65 -10.54 -10.88
CA ASN A 63 -3.50 -10.52 -9.99
C ASN A 63 -3.64 -9.36 -9.00
N ARG A 64 -3.06 -9.52 -7.81
CA ARG A 64 -3.10 -8.52 -6.73
C ARG A 64 -1.68 -8.26 -6.25
N SER A 65 -1.27 -7.00 -6.24
CA SER A 65 0.05 -6.62 -5.76
C SER A 65 0.01 -5.33 -4.95
N VAL A 66 0.99 -5.18 -4.06
CA VAL A 66 1.14 -3.98 -3.22
C VAL A 66 2.49 -3.36 -3.52
N ASP A 67 2.49 -2.11 -3.96
CA ASP A 67 3.68 -1.26 -4.05
C ASP A 67 3.72 -0.32 -2.84
N ARG A 68 4.88 -0.27 -2.18
CA ARG A 68 5.16 0.57 -1.00
C ARG A 68 6.19 1.67 -1.26
N THR A 69 6.57 1.91 -2.53
CA THR A 69 7.71 2.77 -2.90
C THR A 69 7.41 4.25 -2.68
N ALA A 70 6.23 4.73 -3.04
CA ALA A 70 5.82 6.15 -2.94
C ALA A 70 4.64 6.40 -1.99
N GLY A 71 4.03 5.32 -1.51
CA GLY A 71 2.80 5.26 -0.73
C GLY A 71 2.34 3.81 -0.69
N VAL A 72 1.19 3.51 -0.09
CA VAL A 72 0.58 2.18 -0.20
C VAL A 72 -0.32 2.18 -1.42
N ILE A 73 0.08 1.44 -2.44
CA ILE A 73 -0.65 1.32 -3.70
C ILE A 73 -0.99 -0.15 -3.90
N VAL A 74 -2.28 -0.43 -4.10
CA VAL A 74 -2.75 -1.78 -4.45
C VAL A 74 -3.09 -1.80 -5.92
N ASP A 75 -2.42 -2.66 -6.68
CA ASP A 75 -2.68 -2.86 -8.10
C ASP A 75 -3.46 -4.18 -8.29
N LEU A 76 -4.61 -4.09 -8.95
CA LEU A 76 -5.37 -5.22 -9.48
C LEU A 76 -5.16 -5.28 -10.99
N GLY A 77 -4.56 -6.36 -11.50
CA GLY A 77 -4.12 -6.42 -12.89
C GLY A 77 -4.59 -7.66 -13.61
N VAL A 78 -4.95 -7.52 -14.89
CA VAL A 78 -5.26 -8.64 -15.78
C VAL A 78 -4.62 -8.40 -17.15
N VAL A 79 -4.06 -9.47 -17.72
CA VAL A 79 -3.46 -9.44 -19.06
C VAL A 79 -4.18 -10.43 -19.95
N ARG A 80 -4.73 -9.96 -21.07
CA ARG A 80 -5.44 -10.80 -22.05
C ARG A 80 -5.16 -10.28 -23.45
N ASN A 81 -5.00 -11.19 -24.41
CA ASN A 81 -4.82 -10.87 -25.82
C ASN A 81 -3.67 -9.86 -26.11
N GLY A 82 -2.64 -9.82 -25.25
CA GLY A 82 -1.53 -8.88 -25.40
C GLY A 82 -1.77 -7.49 -24.79
N HIS A 83 -2.95 -7.24 -24.23
CA HIS A 83 -3.30 -6.01 -23.52
C HIS A 83 -3.26 -6.22 -22.01
N ALA A 84 -2.86 -5.17 -21.29
CA ALA A 84 -2.85 -5.11 -19.83
C ALA A 84 -3.88 -4.08 -19.35
N LEU A 85 -4.76 -4.51 -18.44
CA LEU A 85 -5.69 -3.64 -17.74
C LEU A 85 -5.38 -3.70 -16.25
N ASP A 86 -5.04 -2.54 -15.68
CA ASP A 86 -4.71 -2.40 -14.27
C ASP A 86 -5.67 -1.40 -13.59
N LEU A 87 -6.16 -1.75 -12.41
CA LEU A 87 -6.78 -0.82 -11.48
C LEU A 87 -5.81 -0.55 -10.34
N ARG A 88 -5.37 0.70 -10.26
CA ARG A 88 -4.47 1.20 -9.22
C ARG A 88 -5.26 1.91 -8.13
N LEU A 89 -5.14 1.45 -6.89
CA LEU A 89 -5.82 2.02 -5.73
C LEU A 89 -4.79 2.58 -4.74
N TYR A 90 -4.90 3.87 -4.45
CA TYR A 90 -4.08 4.54 -3.44
C TYR A 90 -4.74 4.36 -2.07
N VAL A 91 -4.05 3.71 -1.15
CA VAL A 91 -4.57 3.40 0.20
C VAL A 91 -3.84 4.25 1.24
N ASP A 92 -4.61 4.80 2.17
CA ASP A 92 -4.08 5.47 3.35
C ASP A 92 -3.38 4.44 4.24
N ALA A 93 -2.06 4.54 4.32
CA ALA A 93 -1.21 3.60 5.05
C ALA A 93 -1.53 3.53 6.56
N PHE A 94 -2.23 4.52 7.12
CA PHE A 94 -2.49 4.61 8.57
C PHE A 94 -3.97 4.50 8.92
N ALA A 95 -4.86 4.83 7.99
CA ALA A 95 -6.31 4.77 8.21
C ALA A 95 -6.99 3.58 7.50
N ASP A 96 -6.23 2.81 6.70
CA ASP A 96 -6.71 1.64 5.95
C ASP A 96 -8.01 1.91 5.19
N ARG A 97 -7.94 2.94 4.34
CA ARG A 97 -9.04 3.36 3.47
C ARG A 97 -8.49 3.72 2.10
N VAL A 98 -9.26 3.46 1.06
CA VAL A 98 -8.93 3.92 -0.30
C VAL A 98 -9.12 5.44 -0.37
N LEU A 99 -8.08 6.13 -0.80
CA LEU A 99 -8.08 7.58 -1.04
C LEU A 99 -8.56 7.88 -2.46
N GLU A 100 -7.95 7.22 -3.44
CA GLU A 100 -8.22 7.41 -4.86
C GLU A 100 -8.01 6.10 -5.63
N SER A 101 -8.61 6.01 -6.81
CA SER A 101 -8.40 4.87 -7.70
C SER A 101 -8.40 5.31 -9.15
N PHE A 102 -7.61 4.63 -9.98
CA PHE A 102 -7.43 4.95 -11.39
C PHE A 102 -7.30 3.68 -12.22
N ALA A 103 -7.98 3.62 -13.36
CA ALA A 103 -7.81 2.54 -14.32
C ALA A 103 -6.73 2.90 -15.34
N TYR A 104 -5.95 1.90 -15.76
CA TYR A 104 -4.90 1.99 -16.76
C TYR A 104 -5.11 0.91 -17.81
N CYS A 105 -5.11 1.28 -19.08
CA CYS A 105 -5.07 0.34 -20.19
C CYS A 105 -3.73 0.49 -20.89
N ASP A 106 -2.96 -0.58 -20.99
CA ASP A 106 -1.60 -0.60 -21.52
C ASP A 106 -0.73 0.55 -20.96
N GLN A 107 -0.76 0.70 -19.63
CA GLN A 107 -0.05 1.74 -18.89
C GLN A 107 -0.52 3.18 -19.15
N VAL A 108 -1.58 3.38 -19.95
CA VAL A 108 -2.20 4.68 -20.17
C VAL A 108 -3.35 4.87 -19.19
N GLN A 109 -3.20 5.88 -18.32
CA GLN A 109 -4.24 6.26 -17.37
C GLN A 109 -5.51 6.70 -18.09
N GLN A 110 -6.64 6.20 -17.62
CA GLN A 110 -7.95 6.57 -18.10
C GLN A 110 -8.46 7.77 -17.28
N LEU A 111 -8.93 8.81 -17.96
CA LEU A 111 -9.39 10.06 -17.33
C LEU A 111 -10.84 9.98 -16.81
N MET A 112 -11.48 8.82 -16.95
CA MET A 112 -12.83 8.55 -16.47
C MET A 112 -12.80 7.99 -15.04
N ASP A 113 -13.91 8.11 -14.34
CA ASP A 113 -14.13 7.37 -13.10
C ASP A 113 -13.88 5.85 -13.33
N PRO A 114 -13.12 5.16 -12.47
CA PRO A 114 -12.75 3.76 -12.71
C PRO A 114 -13.94 2.82 -12.81
N VAL A 115 -15.01 3.03 -12.03
CA VAL A 115 -16.21 2.18 -12.09
C VAL A 115 -16.91 2.39 -13.42
N GLN A 116 -17.07 3.64 -13.86
CA GLN A 116 -17.63 3.96 -15.18
C GLN A 116 -16.77 3.40 -16.31
N TYR A 117 -15.44 3.54 -16.21
CA TYR A 117 -14.52 2.98 -17.19
C TYR A 117 -14.68 1.46 -17.29
N LEU A 118 -14.71 0.73 -16.18
CA LEU A 118 -14.84 -0.74 -16.19
C LEU A 118 -16.14 -1.24 -16.83
N GLN A 119 -17.22 -0.45 -16.78
CA GLN A 119 -18.48 -0.77 -17.46
C GLN A 119 -18.38 -0.63 -18.99
N ALA A 120 -17.57 0.32 -19.47
CA ALA A 120 -17.46 0.67 -20.88
C ALA A 120 -16.16 0.20 -21.55
N GLU A 121 -15.20 -0.32 -20.79
CA GLU A 121 -13.86 -0.62 -21.29
C GLU A 121 -13.89 -1.63 -22.43
N ARG A 122 -12.93 -1.47 -23.34
CA ARG A 122 -12.66 -2.39 -24.45
C ARG A 122 -11.18 -2.77 -24.52
N CYS A 123 -10.42 -2.50 -23.45
CA CYS A 123 -8.99 -2.67 -23.39
C CYS A 123 -8.57 -4.11 -23.69
N LEU A 124 -9.29 -5.07 -23.12
CA LEU A 124 -8.94 -6.50 -23.22
C LEU A 124 -9.68 -7.22 -24.36
N GLY A 125 -10.61 -6.53 -25.03
CA GLY A 125 -11.49 -7.09 -26.04
C GLY A 125 -11.13 -6.69 -27.47
N SER A 126 -10.10 -5.87 -27.64
CA SER A 126 -9.54 -5.47 -28.95
C SER A 126 -8.58 -6.51 -29.51
#